data_AF-A0A927TEC9-F1
#
_entry.id   AF-A0A927TEC9-F1
#
_cell.length_a   1.000
_cell.length_b   1.000
_cell.length_c   1.000
_cell.angle_alpha   90.00
_cell.angle_beta   90.00
_cell.angle_gamma   90.00
#
_symmetry.space_group_name_H-M   'P 1'
#
loop_
_entity.id
_entity.type
_entity.pdbx_description
1 polymer ?
#
loop_
_entity_poly.entity_id
_entity_poly.type
_entity_poly.pdbx_seq_one_letter_code
_entity_poly.pdbx_strand_id
1 'polypeptide(L)'
;MAGLLYKDFVAVHGKTYVAVLSVITLLLAVFAISPLPAASNYAAAIIVGGLVTMAALILPMIVVGFIETGIIQTDEGVGKKAYVMSLPVSKRQYVASKYLFVLISYYVALSVSLVWAQFVNGCMEEALQNSFLMDAMGLTPLLMQVLLLASAIELPFFINVGVKAGNAIKTGILVVVFFAMFGYGLFGDMTVLNNITWIGWLKEHKTLTMTLNVFGPVITGGLYYLSYRVAVSVFERRECRDEE
;
A
#
# COMPACT_ATOMS: atom_id res chain seq x y z
N MET A 1 -22.48 3.93 -8.42
CA MET A 1 -21.06 3.67 -8.07
C MET A 1 -20.72 2.19 -7.98
N ALA A 2 -21.54 1.34 -7.33
CA ALA A 2 -21.25 -0.10 -7.21
C ALA A 2 -20.93 -0.81 -8.54
N GLY A 3 -21.66 -0.49 -9.62
CA GLY A 3 -21.37 -1.04 -10.96
C GLY A 3 -20.00 -0.64 -11.53
N LEU A 4 -19.51 0.57 -11.24
CA LEU A 4 -18.16 1.00 -11.65
C LEU A 4 -17.08 0.29 -10.85
N LEU A 5 -17.28 0.14 -9.54
CA LEU A 5 -16.36 -0.62 -8.67
C LEU A 5 -16.29 -2.09 -9.08
N TYR A 6 -17.43 -2.69 -9.45
CA TYR A 6 -17.46 -4.06 -9.98
C TYR A 6 -16.76 -4.16 -11.34
N LYS A 7 -16.96 -3.18 -12.24
CA LYS A 7 -16.22 -3.10 -13.51
C LYS A 7 -14.71 -3.08 -13.24
N ASP A 8 -14.25 -2.22 -12.32
CA ASP A 8 -12.84 -2.09 -11.98
C ASP A 8 -12.30 -3.40 -11.36
N PHE A 9 -13.08 -4.08 -10.51
CA PHE A 9 -12.72 -5.40 -9.99
C PHE A 9 -12.55 -6.45 -11.08
N VAL A 10 -13.48 -6.52 -12.04
CA VAL A 10 -13.42 -7.48 -13.15
C VAL A 10 -12.30 -7.14 -14.12
N ALA A 11 -12.11 -5.86 -14.42
CA ALA A 11 -11.10 -5.36 -15.35
C ALA A 11 -9.68 -5.72 -14.91
N VAL A 12 -9.43 -5.66 -13.60
CA VAL A 12 -8.14 -5.99 -13.00
C VAL A 12 -7.98 -7.49 -12.80
N HIS A 13 -8.88 -8.34 -13.27
CA HIS A 13 -8.86 -9.78 -12.94
C HIS A 13 -8.88 -10.03 -11.43
N GLY A 14 -9.73 -9.31 -10.70
CA GLY A 14 -9.85 -9.38 -9.23
C GLY A 14 -10.01 -10.80 -8.68
N LYS A 15 -10.56 -11.75 -9.46
CA LYS A 15 -10.59 -13.17 -9.11
C LYS A 15 -9.20 -13.78 -8.92
N THR A 16 -8.26 -13.45 -9.81
CA THR A 16 -6.86 -13.89 -9.71
C THR A 16 -6.21 -13.29 -8.46
N TYR A 17 -6.50 -12.03 -8.15
CA TYR A 17 -6.00 -11.39 -6.93
C TYR A 17 -6.51 -12.06 -5.65
N VAL A 18 -7.82 -12.36 -5.59
CA VAL A 18 -8.40 -13.12 -4.48
C VAL A 18 -7.77 -14.51 -4.37
N ALA A 19 -7.54 -15.19 -5.51
CA ALA A 19 -6.89 -16.49 -5.52
C ALA A 19 -5.42 -16.43 -5.04
N VAL A 20 -4.66 -15.42 -5.46
CA VAL A 20 -3.28 -15.21 -4.99
C VAL A 20 -3.27 -14.92 -3.50
N LEU A 21 -4.15 -14.03 -3.02
CA LEU A 21 -4.27 -13.75 -1.58
C LEU A 21 -4.69 -15.00 -0.81
N SER A 22 -5.60 -15.83 -1.32
CA SER A 22 -6.01 -17.07 -0.64
C SER A 22 -4.89 -18.11 -0.61
N VAL A 23 -4.08 -18.22 -1.68
CA VAL A 23 -2.91 -19.11 -1.70
C VAL A 23 -1.85 -18.63 -0.70
N ILE A 24 -1.54 -17.32 -0.67
CA ILE A 24 -0.63 -16.74 0.31
C ILE A 24 -1.14 -16.99 1.73
N THR A 25 -2.43 -16.79 1.96
CA THR A 25 -3.13 -17.07 3.23
C THR A 25 -2.96 -18.54 3.64
N LEU A 26 -3.16 -19.48 2.72
CA LEU A 26 -2.94 -20.90 2.99
C LEU A 26 -1.47 -21.23 3.31
N LEU A 27 -0.52 -20.66 2.57
CA LEU A 27 0.90 -20.87 2.84
C LEU A 27 1.29 -20.33 4.22
N LEU A 28 0.86 -19.11 4.55
CA LEU A 28 1.10 -18.52 5.88
C LEU A 28 0.47 -19.37 7.00
N ALA A 29 -0.72 -19.94 6.79
CA ALA A 29 -1.36 -20.85 7.74
C ALA A 29 -0.49 -22.10 7.98
N VAL A 30 -0.03 -22.73 6.89
CA VAL A 30 0.81 -23.93 6.97
C VAL A 30 2.11 -23.63 7.72
N PHE A 31 2.78 -22.50 7.43
CA PHE A 31 4.00 -22.12 8.12
C PHE A 31 3.78 -21.74 9.59
N ALA A 32 2.66 -21.09 9.90
CA ALA A 32 2.33 -20.69 11.27
C ALA A 32 1.94 -21.89 12.16
N ILE A 33 1.27 -22.90 11.60
CA ILE A 33 0.81 -24.10 12.33
C ILE A 33 1.87 -25.20 12.31
N SER A 34 2.76 -25.22 11.31
CA SER A 34 3.85 -26.19 11.29
C SER A 34 4.60 -26.08 12.62
N PRO A 35 4.92 -27.22 13.26
CA PRO A 35 5.85 -27.18 14.38
C PRO A 35 7.15 -26.65 13.79
N LEU A 36 7.36 -25.34 13.96
CA LEU A 36 8.67 -24.73 13.82
C LEU A 36 9.65 -25.66 14.56
N PRO A 37 10.93 -25.71 14.17
CA PRO A 37 11.96 -26.44 14.91
C PRO A 37 12.19 -25.76 16.29
N ALA A 38 11.16 -25.74 17.13
CA ALA A 38 11.07 -25.14 18.45
C ALA A 38 11.67 -26.08 19.50
N ALA A 39 11.91 -27.35 19.17
CA ALA A 39 12.46 -28.28 20.15
C ALA A 39 14.00 -28.23 20.30
N SER A 40 14.76 -27.59 19.40
CA SER A 40 16.24 -27.66 19.46
C SER A 40 17.01 -26.37 19.26
N ASN A 41 16.44 -25.30 18.68
CA ASN A 41 17.18 -24.05 18.46
C ASN A 41 16.29 -22.79 18.53
N TYR A 42 16.28 -22.14 19.69
CA TYR A 42 15.53 -20.89 19.96
C TYR A 42 15.84 -19.76 18.97
N ALA A 43 17.09 -19.63 18.52
CA ALA A 43 17.48 -18.60 17.55
C ALA A 43 16.84 -18.83 16.16
N ALA A 44 16.73 -20.09 15.73
CA ALA A 44 16.06 -20.43 14.48
C ALA A 44 14.55 -20.14 14.54
N ALA A 45 13.91 -20.40 15.68
CA ALA A 45 12.50 -20.09 15.90
C ALA A 45 12.20 -18.58 15.81
N ILE A 46 13.07 -17.73 16.39
CA ILE A 46 12.96 -16.27 16.28
C ILE A 46 13.05 -15.82 14.82
N ILE A 47 14.05 -16.31 14.08
CA ILE A 47 14.29 -15.89 12.69
C ILE A 47 13.11 -16.29 11.79
N VAL A 48 12.66 -17.54 11.87
CA VAL A 48 11.57 -18.02 11.01
C VAL A 48 10.25 -17.36 11.40
N GLY A 49 9.93 -17.25 12.68
CA GLY A 49 8.72 -16.54 13.15
C GLY A 49 8.71 -15.06 12.77
N GLY A 50 9.85 -14.39 12.86
CA GLY A 50 10.02 -13.01 12.40
C GLY A 50 9.81 -12.85 10.89
N LEU A 51 10.37 -13.76 10.09
CA LEU A 51 10.19 -13.75 8.63
C LEU A 51 8.73 -14.00 8.22
N VAL A 52 8.05 -14.96 8.86
CA VAL A 52 6.62 -15.26 8.59
C VAL A 52 5.76 -14.05 8.95
N THR A 53 6.04 -13.39 10.09
CA THR A 53 5.35 -12.17 10.51
C THR A 53 5.56 -11.02 9.52
N MET A 54 6.80 -10.78 9.09
CA MET A 54 7.09 -9.73 8.12
C MET A 54 6.45 -10.01 6.76
N ALA A 55 6.48 -11.26 6.30
CA ALA A 55 5.82 -11.67 5.07
C ALA A 55 4.30 -11.46 5.14
N ALA A 56 3.67 -11.82 6.26
CA ALA A 56 2.25 -11.63 6.50
C ALA A 56 1.82 -10.16 6.47
N LEU A 57 2.69 -9.24 6.90
CA LEU A 57 2.42 -7.79 6.90
C LEU A 57 2.68 -7.13 5.54
N ILE A 58 3.73 -7.55 4.82
CA ILE A 58 4.20 -6.87 3.61
C ILE A 58 3.53 -7.41 2.34
N LEU A 59 3.30 -8.72 2.23
CA LEU A 59 2.78 -9.33 1.01
C LEU A 59 1.40 -8.77 0.59
N PRO A 60 0.41 -8.60 1.49
CA PRO A 60 -0.86 -8.00 1.12
C PRO A 60 -0.71 -6.57 0.59
N MET A 61 0.24 -5.79 1.13
CA MET A 61 0.51 -4.42 0.69
C MET A 61 1.08 -4.37 -0.74
N ILE A 62 2.02 -5.27 -1.06
CA ILE A 62 2.61 -5.37 -2.40
C ILE A 62 1.52 -5.67 -3.44
N VAL A 63 0.59 -6.57 -3.12
CA VAL A 63 -0.52 -6.94 -4.01
C VAL A 63 -1.38 -5.72 -4.35
N VAL A 64 -1.63 -4.82 -3.39
CA VAL A 64 -2.41 -3.59 -3.65
C VAL A 64 -1.68 -2.64 -4.60
N GLY A 65 -0.35 -2.52 -4.53
CA GLY A 65 0.42 -1.70 -5.47
C GLY A 65 0.28 -2.16 -6.93
N PHE A 66 0.18 -3.47 -7.16
CA PHE A 66 -0.10 -4.02 -8.50
C PHE A 66 -1.53 -3.73 -8.96
N ILE A 67 -2.50 -3.79 -8.04
CA ILE A 67 -3.90 -3.45 -8.31
C ILE A 67 -4.02 -1.98 -8.73
N GLU A 68 -3.39 -1.05 -8.00
CA GLU A 68 -3.44 0.38 -8.29
C GLU A 68 -3.06 0.71 -9.74
N THR A 69 -1.92 0.19 -10.20
CA THR A 69 -1.45 0.40 -11.57
C THR A 69 -2.34 -0.31 -12.60
N GLY A 70 -2.81 -1.53 -12.30
CA GLY A 70 -3.66 -2.32 -13.19
C GLY A 70 -5.03 -1.68 -13.47
N ILE A 71 -5.65 -1.03 -12.48
CA ILE A 71 -6.97 -0.38 -12.66
C ILE A 71 -6.92 0.72 -13.72
N ILE A 72 -5.79 1.43 -13.81
CA ILE A 72 -5.66 2.55 -14.72
C ILE A 72 -5.26 2.03 -16.10
N GLN A 73 -4.32 1.07 -16.18
CA GLN A 73 -3.90 0.45 -17.45
C GLN A 73 -5.06 -0.20 -18.20
N THR A 74 -6.00 -0.81 -17.48
CA THR A 74 -7.16 -1.49 -18.10
C THR A 74 -8.09 -0.53 -18.84
N ASP A 75 -8.10 0.75 -18.47
CA ASP A 75 -8.86 1.80 -19.14
C ASP A 75 -8.05 2.53 -20.25
N GLU A 76 -6.72 2.33 -20.35
CA GLU A 76 -5.83 2.99 -21.33
C GLU A 76 -5.82 2.38 -22.75
N GLY A 77 -6.94 1.82 -23.19
CA GLY A 77 -7.09 1.30 -24.56
C GLY A 77 -7.78 2.32 -25.48
N VAL A 78 -7.26 2.49 -26.70
CA VAL A 78 -7.97 3.19 -27.79
C VAL A 78 -9.32 2.47 -27.98
N GLY A 79 -10.42 3.18 -27.70
CA GLY A 79 -11.79 2.63 -27.71
C GLY A 79 -12.38 2.32 -26.32
N LYS A 80 -11.58 1.86 -25.34
CA LYS A 80 -12.08 1.57 -23.97
C LYS A 80 -12.35 2.84 -23.18
N LYS A 81 -11.45 3.83 -23.28
CA LYS A 81 -11.67 5.15 -22.68
C LYS A 81 -12.88 5.87 -23.29
N ALA A 82 -12.99 5.85 -24.62
CA ALA A 82 -14.13 6.43 -25.34
C ALA A 82 -15.46 5.75 -24.98
N TYR A 83 -15.45 4.41 -24.83
CA TYR A 83 -16.61 3.66 -24.35
C TYR A 83 -17.00 4.02 -22.92
N VAL A 84 -16.04 4.17 -22.01
CA VAL A 84 -16.34 4.55 -20.61
C VAL A 84 -16.87 5.99 -20.54
N MET A 85 -16.38 6.88 -21.39
CA MET A 85 -16.87 8.27 -21.49
C MET A 85 -18.24 8.40 -22.17
N SER A 86 -18.63 7.44 -23.00
CA SER A 86 -19.97 7.42 -23.60
C SER A 86 -21.05 6.85 -22.67
N LEU A 87 -20.66 6.26 -21.53
CA LEU A 87 -21.62 5.85 -20.51
C LEU A 87 -22.25 7.09 -19.84
N PRO A 88 -23.51 7.00 -19.35
CA PRO A 88 -24.17 8.08 -18.62
C PRO A 88 -23.60 8.22 -17.19
N VAL A 89 -22.30 8.39 -17.08
CA VAL A 89 -21.52 8.49 -15.84
C VAL A 89 -20.82 9.83 -15.85
N SER A 90 -20.96 10.59 -14.76
CA SER A 90 -20.24 11.87 -14.66
C SER A 90 -18.72 11.64 -14.57
N LYS A 91 -17.95 12.56 -15.17
CA LYS A 91 -16.48 12.57 -15.09
C LYS A 91 -15.97 12.47 -13.63
N ARG A 92 -16.67 13.14 -12.70
CA ARG A 92 -16.41 13.05 -11.24
C ARG A 92 -16.60 11.66 -10.66
N GLN A 93 -17.65 10.95 -11.08
CA GLN A 93 -17.94 9.59 -10.61
C GLN A 93 -16.92 8.59 -11.15
N TYR A 94 -16.40 8.80 -12.36
CA TYR A 94 -15.30 8.01 -12.91
C TYR A 94 -14.03 8.13 -12.06
N VAL A 95 -13.56 9.36 -11.81
CA VAL A 95 -12.38 9.58 -10.96
C VAL A 95 -12.62 9.06 -9.53
N ALA A 96 -13.82 9.28 -8.98
CA ALA A 96 -14.17 8.81 -7.64
C ALA A 96 -14.13 7.28 -7.50
N SER A 97 -14.53 6.52 -8.55
CA SER A 97 -14.49 5.06 -8.48
C SER A 97 -13.06 4.55 -8.32
N LYS A 98 -12.09 5.16 -9.01
CA LYS A 98 -10.67 4.81 -8.92
C LYS A 98 -10.11 5.05 -7.52
N TYR A 99 -10.36 6.24 -6.97
CA TYR A 99 -9.92 6.59 -5.61
C TYR A 99 -10.56 5.69 -4.54
N LEU A 100 -11.86 5.42 -4.65
CA LEU A 100 -12.56 4.54 -3.71
C LEU A 100 -12.09 3.10 -3.82
N PHE A 101 -11.85 2.59 -5.03
CA PHE A 101 -11.39 1.23 -5.23
C PHE A 101 -10.00 1.01 -4.62
N VAL A 102 -9.08 1.95 -4.85
CA VAL A 102 -7.73 1.92 -4.26
C VAL A 102 -7.82 1.99 -2.73
N LEU A 103 -8.64 2.90 -2.18
CA LEU A 103 -8.85 3.03 -0.74
C LEU A 103 -9.41 1.73 -0.11
N ILE A 104 -10.42 1.12 -0.73
CA ILE A 104 -11.00 -0.14 -0.26
C ILE A 104 -9.97 -1.26 -0.31
N SER A 105 -9.21 -1.35 -1.41
CA SER A 105 -8.17 -2.38 -1.60
C SER A 105 -7.10 -2.28 -0.50
N TYR A 106 -6.68 -1.06 -0.22
CA TYR A 106 -5.78 -0.72 0.88
C TYR A 106 -6.36 -1.11 2.26
N TYR A 107 -7.61 -0.73 2.54
CA TYR A 107 -8.28 -1.08 3.80
C TYR A 107 -8.39 -2.61 4.00
N VAL A 108 -8.72 -3.34 2.94
CA VAL A 108 -8.77 -4.81 2.96
C VAL A 108 -7.39 -5.40 3.22
N ALA A 109 -6.35 -4.91 2.55
CA ALA A 109 -4.98 -5.39 2.79
C ALA A 109 -4.49 -5.13 4.21
N LEU A 110 -4.77 -3.95 4.78
CA LEU A 110 -4.47 -3.65 6.19
C LEU A 110 -5.23 -4.61 7.11
N SER A 111 -6.52 -4.83 6.87
CA SER A 111 -7.34 -5.72 7.70
C SER A 111 -6.81 -7.15 7.67
N VAL A 112 -6.50 -7.68 6.47
CA VAL A 112 -5.89 -9.00 6.29
C VAL A 112 -4.54 -9.10 7.00
N SER A 113 -3.69 -8.07 6.87
CA SER A 113 -2.37 -8.03 7.52
C SER A 113 -2.48 -8.06 9.05
N LEU A 114 -3.41 -7.30 9.63
CA LEU A 114 -3.62 -7.27 11.08
C LEU A 114 -4.20 -8.58 11.63
N VAL A 115 -5.16 -9.18 10.92
CA VAL A 115 -5.71 -10.50 11.28
C VAL A 115 -4.59 -11.54 11.26
N TRP A 116 -3.74 -11.53 10.23
CA TRP A 116 -2.60 -12.42 10.15
C TRP A 116 -1.57 -12.19 11.24
N ALA A 117 -1.25 -10.94 11.57
CA ALA A 117 -0.33 -10.62 12.65
C ALA A 117 -0.83 -11.18 14.00
N GLN A 118 -2.13 -11.06 14.28
CA GLN A 118 -2.74 -11.65 15.48
C GLN A 118 -2.72 -13.18 15.45
N PHE A 119 -3.02 -13.78 14.30
CA PHE A 119 -3.01 -15.23 14.16
C PHE A 119 -1.61 -15.82 14.38
N VAL A 120 -0.59 -15.24 13.74
CA VAL A 120 0.81 -15.65 13.93
C VAL A 120 1.22 -15.47 15.40
N ASN A 121 0.86 -14.35 16.04
CA ASN A 121 1.12 -14.13 17.47
C ASN A 121 0.53 -15.24 18.36
N GLY A 122 -0.70 -15.66 18.09
CA GLY A 122 -1.35 -16.75 18.83
C GLY A 122 -0.69 -18.11 18.65
N CYS A 123 0.09 -18.32 17.59
CA CYS A 123 0.82 -19.56 17.33
C CYS A 123 2.25 -19.57 17.89
N MET A 124 2.79 -18.43 18.34
CA MET A 124 4.16 -18.36 18.88
C MET A 124 4.22 -18.66 20.38
N GLU A 125 5.35 -19.18 20.87
CA GLU A 125 5.61 -19.36 22.31
C GLU A 125 5.62 -18.02 23.06
N GLU A 126 5.18 -18.01 24.33
CA GLU A 126 4.99 -16.80 25.17
C GLU A 126 6.23 -15.89 25.25
N ALA A 127 7.44 -16.45 25.24
CA ALA A 127 8.69 -15.69 25.27
C ALA A 127 8.93 -14.85 24.00
N LEU A 128 8.33 -15.26 22.87
CA LEU A 128 8.48 -14.66 21.55
C LEU A 128 7.32 -13.71 21.19
N GLN A 129 6.17 -13.84 21.85
CA GLN A 129 4.97 -13.04 21.61
C GLN A 129 5.18 -11.54 21.88
N ASN A 130 5.99 -11.19 22.88
CA ASN A 130 5.92 -9.85 23.49
C ASN A 130 6.91 -8.79 22.95
N SER A 131 7.95 -9.17 22.20
CA SER A 131 9.01 -8.21 21.82
C SER A 131 9.07 -7.83 20.35
N PHE A 132 8.73 -8.73 19.42
CA PHE A 132 8.83 -8.46 17.99
C PHE A 132 7.47 -8.10 17.36
N LEU A 133 6.40 -8.79 17.77
CA LEU A 133 5.07 -8.66 17.18
C LEU A 133 4.37 -7.38 17.59
N MET A 134 4.44 -6.96 18.86
CA MET A 134 3.85 -5.69 19.30
C MET A 134 4.43 -4.49 18.53
N ASP A 135 5.73 -4.49 18.27
CA ASP A 135 6.40 -3.44 17.50
C ASP A 135 5.97 -3.47 16.02
N ALA A 136 5.93 -4.66 15.41
CA ALA A 136 5.52 -4.85 14.03
C ALA A 136 4.05 -4.44 13.79
N MET A 137 3.16 -4.77 14.74
CA MET A 137 1.75 -4.41 14.70
C MET A 137 1.52 -2.91 14.86
N GLY A 138 2.30 -2.22 15.69
CA GLY A 138 2.25 -0.76 15.82
C GLY A 138 2.77 -0.02 14.59
N LEU A 139 3.68 -0.64 13.83
CA LEU A 139 4.28 -0.10 12.61
C LEU A 139 3.39 -0.24 11.37
N THR A 140 2.59 -1.30 11.30
CA THR A 140 1.80 -1.65 10.12
C THR A 140 0.84 -0.53 9.67
N PRO A 141 0.06 0.11 10.55
CA PRO A 141 -0.81 1.21 10.15
C PRO A 141 -0.05 2.46 9.71
N LEU A 142 1.17 2.71 10.21
CA LEU A 142 2.00 3.83 9.77
C LEU A 142 2.53 3.60 8.36
N LEU A 143 3.04 2.40 8.08
CA LEU A 143 3.50 2.03 6.73
C LEU A 143 2.35 2.17 5.73
N MET A 144 1.17 1.75 6.13
CA MET A 144 -0.05 1.89 5.33
C MET A 144 -0.38 3.35 5.01
N GLN A 145 -0.30 4.23 6.00
CA GLN A 145 -0.54 5.66 5.81
C GLN A 145 0.45 6.27 4.80
N VAL A 146 1.72 5.87 4.85
CA VAL A 146 2.74 6.30 3.91
C VAL A 146 2.43 5.81 2.49
N LEU A 147 2.03 4.55 2.33
CA LEU A 147 1.64 4.00 1.02
C LEU A 147 0.40 4.70 0.45
N LEU A 148 -0.62 4.95 1.28
CA LEU A 148 -1.82 5.66 0.84
C LEU A 148 -1.49 7.12 0.45
N LEU A 149 -0.56 7.77 1.14
CA LEU A 149 -0.06 9.10 0.76
C LEU A 149 0.72 9.06 -0.56
N ALA A 150 1.53 8.02 -0.79
CA ALA A 150 2.20 7.83 -2.06
C ALA A 150 1.16 7.69 -3.19
N SER A 151 0.13 6.86 -3.03
CA SER A 151 -0.97 6.74 -3.99
C SER A 151 -1.74 8.05 -4.15
N ALA A 152 -1.90 8.85 -3.09
CA ALA A 152 -2.49 10.19 -3.20
C ALA A 152 -1.69 11.09 -4.15
N ILE A 153 -0.38 10.95 -4.21
CA ILE A 153 0.47 11.73 -5.12
C ILE A 153 0.45 11.10 -6.52
N GLU A 154 0.47 9.78 -6.63
CA GLU A 154 0.58 9.05 -7.91
C GLU A 154 -0.71 9.06 -8.74
N LEU A 155 -1.88 8.85 -8.11
CA LEU A 155 -3.17 8.73 -8.80
C LEU A 155 -3.53 9.93 -9.69
N PRO A 156 -3.33 11.20 -9.28
CA PRO A 156 -3.54 12.35 -10.16
C PRO A 156 -2.72 12.28 -11.45
N PHE A 157 -1.47 11.82 -11.39
CA PHE A 157 -0.61 11.71 -12.58
C PHE A 157 -1.06 10.56 -13.48
N PHE A 158 -1.41 9.41 -12.89
CA PHE A 158 -1.88 8.27 -13.66
C PHE A 158 -3.21 8.56 -14.38
N ILE A 159 -4.15 9.22 -13.72
CA ILE A 159 -5.44 9.55 -14.32
C ILE A 159 -5.30 10.63 -15.40
N ASN A 160 -4.45 11.64 -15.16
CA ASN A 160 -4.36 12.79 -16.05
C ASN A 160 -3.33 12.65 -17.17
N VAL A 161 -2.20 11.98 -16.97
CA VAL A 161 -1.12 11.87 -17.97
C VAL A 161 -1.07 10.47 -18.58
N GLY A 162 -1.65 9.50 -17.87
CA GLY A 162 -1.68 8.09 -18.25
C GLY A 162 -0.60 7.25 -17.58
N VAL A 163 -0.66 5.93 -17.69
CA VAL A 163 0.19 5.00 -16.94
C VAL A 163 1.61 4.98 -17.46
N LYS A 164 1.82 5.07 -18.77
CA LYS A 164 3.18 5.12 -19.34
C LYS A 164 3.95 6.34 -18.84
N ALA A 165 3.32 7.52 -18.90
CA ALA A 165 3.93 8.76 -18.45
C ALA A 165 3.99 8.85 -16.92
N GLY A 166 2.96 8.39 -16.21
CA GLY A 166 2.94 8.31 -14.75
C GLY A 166 4.04 7.39 -14.20
N ASN A 167 4.27 6.23 -14.84
CA ASN A 167 5.38 5.34 -14.46
C ASN A 167 6.74 5.98 -14.74
N ALA A 168 6.89 6.75 -15.82
CA ALA A 168 8.12 7.48 -16.10
C ALA A 168 8.39 8.56 -15.04
N ILE A 169 7.35 9.31 -14.64
CA ILE A 169 7.45 10.30 -13.55
C ILE A 169 7.80 9.63 -12.23
N LYS A 170 7.12 8.53 -11.87
CA LYS A 170 7.41 7.74 -10.67
C LYS A 170 8.86 7.24 -10.64
N THR A 171 9.32 6.68 -11.75
CA THR A 171 10.69 6.20 -11.89
C THR A 171 11.68 7.37 -11.79
N GLY A 172 11.37 8.51 -12.41
CA GLY A 172 12.18 9.72 -12.31
C GLY A 172 12.33 10.22 -10.87
N ILE A 173 11.23 10.29 -10.11
CA ILE A 173 11.24 10.68 -8.70
C ILE A 173 12.09 9.68 -7.88
N LEU A 174 11.89 8.38 -8.08
CA LEU A 174 12.67 7.34 -7.40
C LEU A 174 14.17 7.44 -7.71
N VAL A 175 14.53 7.70 -8.96
CA VAL A 175 15.92 7.89 -9.38
C VAL A 175 16.53 9.13 -8.72
N VAL A 176 15.81 10.25 -8.66
CA VAL A 176 16.27 11.47 -7.99
C VAL A 176 16.49 11.21 -6.49
N VAL A 177 15.54 10.55 -5.83
CA VAL A 177 15.66 10.19 -4.41
C VAL A 177 16.83 9.23 -4.18
N PHE A 178 17.02 8.25 -5.07
CA PHE A 178 18.16 7.34 -5.02
C PHE A 178 19.49 8.08 -5.14
N PHE A 179 19.65 8.98 -6.11
CA PHE A 179 20.87 9.78 -6.25
C PHE A 179 21.08 10.75 -5.09
N ALA A 180 20.02 11.31 -4.51
CA ALA A 180 20.12 12.14 -3.31
C ALA A 180 20.61 11.32 -2.11
N MET A 181 20.06 10.12 -1.89
CA MET A 181 20.52 9.20 -0.84
C MET A 181 21.95 8.72 -1.08
N PHE A 182 22.31 8.42 -2.33
CA PHE A 182 23.67 8.01 -2.68
C PHE A 182 24.68 9.14 -2.50
N GLY A 183 24.33 10.36 -2.90
CA GLY A 183 25.14 11.56 -2.67
C GLY A 183 25.32 11.87 -1.19
N TYR A 184 24.23 11.75 -0.40
CA TYR A 184 24.32 11.86 1.06
C TYR A 184 25.14 10.72 1.67
N GLY A 185 25.07 9.50 1.14
CA GLY A 185 25.90 8.39 1.61
C GLY A 185 27.40 8.57 1.32
N LEU A 186 27.77 9.27 0.24
CA LEU A 186 29.17 9.52 -0.11
C LEU A 186 29.78 10.73 0.61
N PHE A 187 28.99 11.78 0.86
CA PHE A 187 29.49 13.06 1.37
C PHE A 187 28.81 13.55 2.65
N GLY A 188 27.71 12.93 3.04
CA GLY A 188 26.92 13.28 4.22
C GLY A 188 27.43 12.59 5.48
N ASP A 189 27.06 13.17 6.62
CA ASP A 189 27.43 12.63 7.91
C ASP A 189 26.66 11.33 8.18
N MET A 190 27.38 10.22 8.12
CA MET A 190 26.86 8.88 8.37
C MET A 190 26.48 8.66 9.83
N THR A 191 26.92 9.51 10.76
CA THR A 191 26.49 9.43 12.17
C THR A 191 25.00 9.65 12.34
N VAL A 192 24.38 10.46 11.48
CA VAL A 192 22.92 10.68 11.45
C VAL A 192 22.19 9.40 11.03
N LEU A 193 22.67 8.70 10.00
CA LEU A 193 22.08 7.43 9.54
C LEU A 193 22.31 6.29 10.55
N ASN A 194 23.45 6.29 11.26
CA ASN A 194 23.76 5.28 12.28
C ASN A 194 22.90 5.43 13.55
N ASN A 195 22.50 6.67 13.89
CA ASN A 195 21.59 6.94 15.01
C ASN A 195 20.11 6.70 14.66
N ILE A 196 19.74 6.76 13.38
CA ILE A 196 18.38 6.43 12.93
C ILE A 196 18.31 4.92 12.68
N THR A 197 18.35 4.13 13.75
CA THR A 197 17.61 2.87 13.69
C THR A 197 16.14 3.27 13.72
N TRP A 198 15.47 3.32 12.57
CA TRP A 198 14.05 3.73 12.48
C TRP A 198 13.17 3.03 13.52
N ILE A 199 13.49 1.76 13.79
CA ILE A 199 12.87 0.93 14.83
C ILE A 199 13.22 1.45 16.25
N GLY A 200 14.46 1.85 16.51
CA GLY A 200 14.89 2.44 17.78
C GLY A 200 14.26 3.80 18.03
N TRP A 201 14.23 4.69 17.02
CA TRP A 201 13.58 6.00 17.11
C TRP A 201 12.08 5.88 17.42
N LEU A 202 11.39 4.94 16.77
CA LEU A 202 9.97 4.66 17.02
C LEU A 202 9.70 4.11 18.42
N LYS A 203 10.64 3.33 18.98
CA LYS A 203 10.57 2.83 20.36
C LYS A 203 10.79 3.95 21.37
N GLU A 204 11.73 4.84 21.10
CA GLU A 204 12.03 6.00 21.94
C GLU A 204 10.87 7.01 21.96
N HIS A 205 10.19 7.18 20.82
CA HIS A 205 9.08 8.13 20.65
C HIS A 205 7.70 7.44 20.66
N LYS A 206 7.49 6.44 21.53
CA LYS A 206 6.26 5.62 21.58
C LYS A 206 4.97 6.45 21.67
N THR A 207 4.98 7.55 22.43
CA THR A 207 3.83 8.46 22.55
C THR A 207 3.48 9.10 21.19
N LEU A 208 4.48 9.55 20.45
CA LEU A 208 4.31 10.17 19.13
C LEU A 208 3.78 9.13 18.13
N THR A 209 4.35 7.93 18.12
CA THR A 209 3.91 6.78 17.32
C THR A 209 2.44 6.44 17.60
N MET A 210 2.01 6.43 18.87
CA MET A 210 0.61 6.19 19.24
C MET A 210 -0.31 7.30 18.73
N THR A 211 0.05 8.58 18.92
CA THR A 211 -0.74 9.70 18.38
C THR A 211 -0.86 9.65 16.86
N LEU A 212 0.22 9.32 16.14
CA LEU A 212 0.17 9.17 14.68
C LEU A 212 -0.68 7.98 14.24
N ASN A 213 -0.70 6.88 15.00
CA ASN A 213 -1.60 5.77 14.67
C ASN A 213 -3.08 6.11 14.85
N VAL A 214 -3.42 6.97 15.82
CA VAL A 214 -4.81 7.38 16.07
C VAL A 214 -5.26 8.50 15.13
N PHE A 215 -4.47 9.56 14.99
CA PHE A 215 -4.84 10.74 14.19
C PHE A 215 -4.37 10.67 12.73
N GLY A 216 -3.33 9.90 12.46
CA GLY A 216 -2.76 9.76 11.12
C GLY A 216 -3.75 9.28 10.06
N PRO A 217 -4.65 8.31 10.31
CA PRO A 217 -5.68 7.93 9.34
C PRO A 217 -6.62 9.08 8.96
N VAL A 218 -6.91 9.99 9.90
CA VAL A 218 -7.75 11.16 9.64
C VAL A 218 -7.00 12.16 8.76
N ILE A 219 -5.74 12.42 9.06
CA ILE A 219 -4.88 13.33 8.30
C ILE A 219 -4.65 12.78 6.89
N THR A 220 -4.27 11.51 6.76
CA THR A 220 -4.04 10.88 5.46
C THR A 220 -5.31 10.76 4.64
N GLY A 221 -6.44 10.43 5.26
CA GLY A 221 -7.75 10.44 4.60
C GLY A 221 -8.12 11.83 4.08
N GLY A 222 -7.85 12.89 4.86
CA GLY A 222 -8.04 14.28 4.44
C GLY A 222 -7.16 14.67 3.25
N LEU A 223 -5.86 14.34 3.29
CA LEU A 223 -4.93 14.58 2.18
C LEU A 223 -5.30 13.79 0.92
N TYR A 224 -5.74 12.54 1.09
CA TYR A 224 -6.22 11.69 0.00
C TYR A 224 -7.48 12.26 -0.66
N TYR A 225 -8.40 12.81 0.14
CA TYR A 225 -9.58 13.51 -0.37
C TYR A 225 -9.22 14.82 -1.11
N LEU A 226 -8.25 15.59 -0.59
CA LEU A 226 -7.74 16.78 -1.29
C LEU A 226 -7.12 16.40 -2.63
N SER A 227 -6.34 15.32 -2.68
CA SER A 227 -5.78 14.80 -3.92
C SER A 227 -6.87 14.44 -4.93
N TYR A 228 -7.94 13.76 -4.50
CA TYR A 228 -9.12 13.49 -5.34
C TYR A 228 -9.71 14.78 -5.93
N ARG A 229 -9.87 15.83 -5.12
CA ARG A 229 -10.43 17.13 -5.58
C ARG A 229 -9.53 17.77 -6.65
N VAL A 230 -8.22 17.74 -6.45
CA VAL A 230 -7.25 18.22 -7.45
C VAL A 230 -7.35 17.40 -8.73
N ALA A 231 -7.35 16.06 -8.63
CA ALA A 231 -7.45 15.17 -9.78
C ALA A 231 -8.71 15.42 -10.62
N VAL A 232 -9.87 15.56 -9.97
CA VAL A 232 -11.13 15.91 -10.66
C VAL A 232 -11.03 17.26 -11.37
N SER A 233 -10.50 18.28 -10.70
CA SER A 233 -10.42 19.63 -11.28
C SER A 233 -9.52 19.69 -12.52
N VAL A 234 -8.41 18.94 -12.53
CA VAL A 234 -7.51 18.85 -13.67
C VAL A 234 -8.14 18.04 -14.81
N PHE A 235 -8.82 16.94 -14.46
CA PHE A 235 -9.47 16.07 -15.42
C PHE A 235 -10.61 16.77 -16.18
N GLU A 236 -11.48 17.49 -15.47
CA GLU A 236 -12.56 18.27 -16.08
C GLU A 236 -12.04 19.34 -17.04
N ARG A 237 -10.95 20.04 -16.66
CA ARG A 237 -10.33 21.09 -17.50
C ARG A 237 -9.69 20.54 -18.75
N ARG A 238 -9.11 19.34 -18.71
CA ARG A 238 -8.43 18.74 -19.85
C ARG A 238 -9.42 18.36 -20.95
N GLU A 239 -10.51 17.68 -20.58
CA GLU A 239 -11.47 17.20 -21.57
C GLU A 239 -12.29 18.34 -22.20
N CYS A 240 -12.57 19.44 -21.47
CA CYS A 240 -13.16 20.63 -22.10
C CYS A 240 -12.27 21.22 -23.20
N ARG A 241 -10.95 21.02 -23.13
CA ARG A 241 -9.98 21.53 -24.11
C ARG A 241 -9.82 20.61 -25.33
N ASP A 242 -10.20 19.34 -25.20
CA ASP A 242 -10.19 18.35 -26.29
C ASP A 242 -11.53 18.37 -27.07
N GLU A 243 -12.57 19.04 -26.55
CA GLU A 243 -13.89 19.24 -27.17
C GLU A 243 -13.99 20.56 -27.98
N GLU A 244 -13.00 21.46 -27.88
CA GLU A 244 -12.85 22.70 -28.68
C GLU A 244 -11.95 22.50 -29.90
#